data_AF-A0A832HHJ2-F1
#
_entry.id   AF-A0A832HHJ2-F1
#
_cell.length_a   1.000
_cell.length_b   1.000
_cell.length_c   1.000
_cell.angle_alpha   90.00
_cell.angle_beta   90.00
_cell.angle_gamma   90.00
#
_symmetry.space_group_name_H-M   'P 1'
#
loop_
_entity.id
_entity.type
_entity.pdbx_description
1 polymer ?
#
loop_
_entity_poly.entity_id
_entity_poly.type
_entity_poly.pdbx_seq_one_letter_code
_entity_poly.pdbx_strand_id
1 'polypeptide(L)'
;MVCGDHLWRVLGLLLSFSGVQSIVWTADIVSWQIDSSASYVRLTIPDQALTVPDIGEVTVRLRNADSTGQWTDSGGRRAALTGELLTEYMDGVAIRFMSGSHNIRAVEQTSLRPNPAAWDTATESYTNTTSAPAALGARVRATLLFLTFDVAFVAFRNVEIDIGNLAAVPITISNGVFDGRMTFCGISNATVDVDGLALPLELGQPIPDVRNAEVPAIAVTNSAGGTIVDMGGRARRLTYQISISNLAIDLEGMSVVGSVEGLIVANATIPEPTPMPALAIEKKNNVVLISWPTNSGSFQLQFATALPATNWFPMLIPPTVLNGVYMMTNAPVGEALFYRLIYPQRGAGATK
;
A
#
# COMPACT_ATOMS: atom_id res chain seq x y z
N MET A 1 25.06 82.28 -5.96
CA MET A 1 23.72 81.86 -6.41
C MET A 1 23.87 80.50 -7.09
N VAL A 2 23.53 79.44 -6.33
CA VAL A 2 23.02 78.10 -6.75
C VAL A 2 23.76 77.38 -7.90
N CYS A 3 24.63 76.39 -7.59
CA CYS A 3 24.37 74.92 -7.65
C CYS A 3 24.70 74.33 -9.05
N GLY A 4 25.34 73.18 -9.25
CA GLY A 4 25.87 72.11 -8.40
C GLY A 4 26.43 71.02 -9.32
N ASP A 5 27.51 70.37 -8.86
CA ASP A 5 28.15 69.20 -9.47
C ASP A 5 27.25 67.95 -9.47
N HIS A 6 27.48 67.05 -10.44
CA HIS A 6 27.78 65.61 -10.26
C HIS A 6 27.17 64.65 -11.28
N LEU A 7 28.09 63.96 -11.98
CA LEU A 7 28.17 62.51 -12.20
C LEU A 7 26.88 61.71 -12.48
N TRP A 8 26.71 61.31 -13.74
CA TRP A 8 25.96 60.10 -14.08
C TRP A 8 26.84 58.86 -13.90
N ARG A 9 26.64 58.13 -12.79
CA ARG A 9 27.14 56.76 -12.61
C ARG A 9 26.08 55.76 -13.05
N VAL A 10 26.49 54.85 -13.94
CA VAL A 10 25.77 53.62 -14.30
C VAL A 10 25.61 52.75 -13.05
N LEU A 11 24.37 52.46 -12.67
CA LEU A 11 24.05 51.46 -11.65
C LEU A 11 23.19 50.37 -12.29
N GLY A 12 23.83 49.30 -12.74
CA GLY A 12 23.17 48.06 -13.10
C GLY A 12 22.80 47.31 -11.82
N LEU A 13 21.57 47.51 -11.35
CA LEU A 13 21.02 46.77 -10.23
C LEU A 13 20.55 45.39 -10.71
N LEU A 14 21.40 44.37 -10.57
CA LEU A 14 21.01 42.97 -10.66
C LEU A 14 20.23 42.62 -9.39
N LEU A 15 18.90 42.71 -9.46
CA LEU A 15 17.99 42.10 -8.47
C LEU A 15 17.97 40.58 -8.72
N SER A 16 18.82 39.84 -8.00
CA SER A 16 18.63 38.40 -7.86
C SER A 16 17.48 38.15 -6.89
N PHE A 17 16.30 37.82 -7.41
CA PHE A 17 15.22 37.27 -6.60
C PHE A 17 15.57 35.83 -6.24
N SER A 18 16.04 35.61 -5.02
CA SER A 18 16.08 34.30 -4.38
C SER A 18 14.64 33.90 -4.06
N GLY A 19 13.95 33.29 -5.02
CA GLY A 19 12.61 32.75 -4.79
C GLY A 19 12.67 31.66 -3.73
N VAL A 20 12.04 31.90 -2.58
CA VAL A 20 11.69 30.82 -1.65
C VAL A 20 10.72 29.93 -2.43
N GLN A 21 11.22 28.81 -2.96
CA GLN A 21 10.38 27.78 -3.56
C GLN A 21 9.49 27.24 -2.43
N SER A 22 8.23 27.68 -2.40
CA SER A 22 7.22 27.04 -1.54
C SER A 22 7.05 25.62 -2.06
N ILE A 23 7.60 24.63 -1.35
CA ILE A 23 7.34 23.22 -1.64
C ILE A 23 5.85 23.00 -1.33
N VAL A 24 5.06 22.86 -2.39
CA VAL A 24 3.68 22.39 -2.26
C VAL A 24 3.77 20.88 -2.12
N TRP A 25 3.48 20.37 -0.93
CA TRP A 25 3.41 18.93 -0.70
C TRP A 25 2.17 18.38 -1.39
N THR A 26 2.36 17.77 -2.56
CA THR A 26 1.33 16.97 -3.21
C THR A 26 1.46 15.53 -2.74
N ALA A 27 0.35 14.79 -2.71
CA ALA A 27 0.42 13.34 -2.53
C ALA A 27 1.03 12.73 -3.80
N ASP A 28 2.08 11.94 -3.64
CA ASP A 28 2.76 11.23 -4.72
C ASP A 28 2.57 9.72 -4.57
N ILE A 29 2.63 8.99 -5.69
CA ILE A 29 2.64 7.52 -5.65
C ILE A 29 4.01 7.06 -5.17
N VAL A 30 4.03 6.35 -4.04
CA VAL A 30 5.23 5.82 -3.42
C VAL A 30 5.16 4.30 -3.39
N SER A 31 6.21 3.69 -3.93
CA SER A 31 6.48 2.25 -3.89
C SER A 31 7.34 1.94 -2.68
N TRP A 32 6.85 1.05 -1.81
CA TRP A 32 7.52 0.61 -0.60
C TRP A 32 7.97 -0.83 -0.76
N GLN A 33 9.28 -1.05 -0.73
CA GLN A 33 9.90 -2.35 -0.85
C GLN A 33 9.92 -3.04 0.52
N ILE A 34 9.26 -4.19 0.63
CA ILE A 34 9.14 -4.95 1.88
C ILE A 34 10.48 -5.60 2.22
N ASP A 35 10.96 -5.34 3.44
CA ASP A 35 12.08 -6.03 4.03
C ASP A 35 11.60 -7.37 4.59
N SER A 36 11.87 -8.46 3.87
CA SER A 36 11.45 -9.80 4.24
C SER A 36 12.13 -10.38 5.47
N SER A 37 13.24 -9.78 5.90
CA SER A 37 13.91 -10.18 7.14
C SER A 37 13.23 -9.61 8.39
N ALA A 38 12.50 -8.51 8.23
CA ALA A 38 11.81 -7.79 9.31
C ALA A 38 10.28 -7.90 9.22
N SER A 39 9.74 -8.40 8.11
CA SER A 39 8.30 -8.48 7.85
C SER A 39 7.79 -9.90 7.96
N TYR A 40 6.66 -10.08 8.63
CA TYR A 40 6.04 -11.38 8.80
C TYR A 40 4.52 -11.29 9.01
N VAL A 41 3.84 -12.41 8.78
CA VAL A 41 2.46 -12.65 9.18
C VAL A 41 2.37 -13.94 9.98
N ARG A 42 1.40 -13.98 10.87
CA ARG A 42 1.08 -15.10 11.74
C ARG A 42 -0.44 -15.19 11.84
N LEU A 43 -0.99 -16.33 11.48
CA LEU A 43 -2.36 -16.70 11.83
C LEU A 43 -2.38 -17.13 13.31
N THR A 44 -3.51 -17.18 13.99
CA THR A 44 -3.71 -17.88 15.27
C THR A 44 -5.13 -18.35 15.41
N ILE A 45 -5.32 -19.66 15.54
CA ILE A 45 -6.65 -20.23 15.68
C ILE A 45 -6.73 -20.99 17.00
N PRO A 46 -7.51 -20.50 17.99
CA PRO A 46 -7.67 -21.16 19.28
C PRO A 46 -8.45 -22.48 19.15
N ASP A 47 -8.45 -23.25 20.24
CA ASP A 47 -9.29 -24.45 20.38
C ASP A 47 -10.78 -24.04 20.21
N GLN A 48 -11.49 -24.73 19.32
CA GLN A 48 -12.89 -24.45 18.96
C GLN A 48 -13.72 -25.72 18.99
N ALA A 49 -14.93 -25.64 19.53
CA ALA A 49 -15.89 -26.73 19.42
C ALA A 49 -16.49 -26.72 18.00
N LEU A 50 -16.41 -27.87 17.31
CA LEU A 50 -17.06 -28.11 16.04
C LEU A 50 -17.96 -29.33 16.18
N THR A 51 -19.19 -29.23 15.66
CA THR A 51 -20.10 -30.37 15.59
C THR A 51 -19.74 -31.20 14.37
N VAL A 52 -19.25 -32.43 14.60
CA VAL A 52 -18.91 -33.36 13.54
C VAL A 52 -20.06 -34.37 13.39
N PRO A 53 -20.58 -34.61 12.17
CA PRO A 53 -21.58 -35.64 11.92
C PRO A 53 -21.15 -36.98 12.50
N ASP A 54 -22.08 -37.71 13.11
CA ASP A 54 -21.88 -39.05 13.68
C ASP A 54 -20.87 -39.18 14.85
N ILE A 55 -20.14 -38.11 15.19
CA ILE A 55 -19.16 -38.07 16.30
C ILE A 55 -19.61 -37.15 17.45
N GLY A 56 -20.41 -36.12 17.16
CA GLY A 56 -20.89 -35.15 18.15
C GLY A 56 -20.00 -33.91 18.25
N GLU A 57 -20.00 -33.23 19.40
CA GLU A 57 -19.12 -32.07 19.63
C GLU A 57 -17.67 -32.54 19.80
N VAL A 58 -16.81 -32.07 18.89
CA VAL A 58 -15.37 -32.32 18.91
C VAL A 58 -14.67 -30.98 19.08
N THR A 59 -13.76 -30.90 20.05
CA THR A 59 -12.85 -29.75 20.10
C THR A 59 -11.79 -29.91 19.03
N VAL A 60 -11.90 -29.09 17.99
CA VAL A 60 -10.92 -28.95 16.94
C VAL A 60 -9.94 -27.84 17.30
N ARG A 61 -8.67 -28.09 17.02
CA ARG A 61 -7.60 -27.12 17.23
C ARG A 61 -6.58 -27.19 16.13
N LEU A 62 -6.12 -26.03 15.70
CA LEU A 62 -5.08 -25.86 14.71
C LEU A 62 -3.75 -25.57 15.42
N ARG A 63 -2.80 -26.51 15.30
CA ARG A 63 -1.49 -26.48 15.97
C ARG A 63 -0.38 -26.24 14.97
N ASN A 64 0.82 -25.92 15.46
CA ASN A 64 1.99 -25.83 14.58
C ASN A 64 2.21 -27.18 13.92
N ALA A 65 2.38 -27.19 12.60
CA ALA A 65 2.58 -28.41 11.84
C ALA A 65 3.77 -29.27 12.32
N ASP A 66 4.69 -28.71 13.12
CA ASP A 66 5.85 -29.45 13.67
C ASP A 66 5.84 -29.65 15.19
N SER A 67 4.85 -29.15 15.94
CA SER A 67 4.84 -29.26 17.41
C SER A 67 3.46 -29.48 18.01
N THR A 68 3.41 -30.13 19.17
CA THR A 68 2.20 -30.34 19.95
C THR A 68 1.82 -29.14 20.84
N GLY A 69 2.68 -28.13 20.93
CA GLY A 69 2.45 -26.91 21.73
C GLY A 69 1.30 -26.06 21.20
N GLN A 70 0.70 -25.25 22.09
CA GLN A 70 -0.22 -24.19 21.65
C GLN A 70 0.52 -23.22 20.71
N TRP A 71 -0.19 -22.56 19.80
CA TRP A 71 0.37 -21.39 19.12
C TRP A 71 0.54 -20.27 20.14
N THR A 72 1.66 -20.30 20.86
CA THR A 72 2.14 -19.20 21.68
C THR A 72 3.22 -18.45 20.91
N ASP A 73 3.44 -17.18 21.26
CA ASP A 73 4.40 -16.28 20.59
C ASP A 73 5.82 -16.85 20.46
N SER A 74 6.19 -17.77 21.36
CA SER A 74 7.48 -18.47 21.41
C SER A 74 7.60 -19.64 20.42
N GLY A 75 6.55 -19.99 19.68
CA GLY A 75 6.54 -21.16 18.78
C GLY A 75 5.54 -21.11 17.61
N GLY A 76 4.80 -20.00 17.44
CA GLY A 76 3.93 -19.77 16.28
C GLY A 76 4.75 -19.59 15.02
N ARG A 77 4.51 -20.43 14.00
CA ARG A 77 5.18 -20.30 12.70
C ARG A 77 4.77 -18.98 12.06
N ARG A 78 5.77 -18.14 11.80
CA ARG A 78 5.64 -16.89 11.06
C ARG A 78 5.99 -17.18 9.60
N ALA A 79 5.20 -16.66 8.68
CA ALA A 79 5.60 -16.57 7.29
C ALA A 79 6.25 -15.21 7.07
N ALA A 80 7.47 -15.17 6.54
CA ALA A 80 8.08 -13.92 6.10
C ALA A 80 7.19 -13.29 5.01
N LEU A 81 7.13 -11.96 4.96
CA LEU A 81 6.43 -11.23 3.90
C LEU A 81 7.43 -10.63 2.92
N THR A 82 7.08 -10.61 1.64
CA THR A 82 7.92 -10.01 0.59
C THR A 82 7.07 -9.22 -0.40
N GLY A 83 7.76 -8.45 -1.25
CA GLY A 83 7.17 -7.75 -2.39
C GLY A 83 7.00 -6.27 -2.13
N GLU A 84 5.91 -5.70 -2.63
CA GLU A 84 5.76 -4.25 -2.76
C GLU A 84 4.40 -3.75 -2.28
N LEU A 85 4.43 -2.62 -1.57
CA LEU A 85 3.25 -1.89 -1.13
C LEU A 85 3.21 -0.53 -1.85
N LEU A 86 2.05 -0.12 -2.38
CA LEU A 86 1.87 1.14 -3.10
C LEU A 86 0.95 2.06 -2.32
N THR A 87 1.34 3.32 -2.17
CA THR A 87 0.49 4.32 -1.52
C THR A 87 0.47 5.64 -2.27
N GLU A 88 -0.60 6.41 -2.13
CA GLU A 88 -0.53 7.86 -2.25
C GLU A 88 0.02 8.41 -0.92
N TYR A 89 1.22 8.97 -0.92
CA TYR A 89 1.87 9.47 0.28
C TYR A 89 2.16 10.96 0.14
N MET A 90 1.70 11.73 1.13
CA MET A 90 2.07 13.13 1.32
C MET A 90 3.03 13.17 2.51
N ASP A 91 4.28 13.52 2.24
CA ASP A 91 5.38 13.39 3.20
C ASP A 91 5.05 14.03 4.56
N GLY A 92 5.09 13.22 5.62
CA GLY A 92 4.77 13.61 6.99
C GLY A 92 3.31 14.02 7.29
N VAL A 93 2.42 14.06 6.29
CA VAL A 93 1.05 14.61 6.44
C VAL A 93 -0.03 13.55 6.33
N ALA A 94 0.01 12.70 5.30
CA ALA A 94 -1.05 11.72 5.08
C ALA A 94 -0.60 10.55 4.20
N ILE A 95 -1.30 9.42 4.31
CA ILE A 95 -1.07 8.22 3.50
C ILE A 95 -2.39 7.58 3.08
N ARG A 96 -2.43 7.02 1.87
CA ARG A 96 -3.51 6.18 1.40
C ARG A 96 -2.96 4.91 0.78
N PHE A 97 -3.39 3.76 1.30
CA PHE A 97 -3.05 2.46 0.76
C PHE A 97 -3.87 2.20 -0.50
N MET A 98 -3.19 1.78 -1.57
CA MET A 98 -3.81 1.50 -2.86
C MET A 98 -4.24 0.03 -2.94
N SER A 99 -5.37 -0.29 -2.32
CA SER A 99 -5.97 -1.64 -2.36
C SER A 99 -6.07 -2.17 -3.79
N GLY A 100 -5.75 -3.46 -3.95
CA GLY A 100 -5.68 -4.17 -5.22
C GLY A 100 -4.45 -3.83 -6.06
N SER A 101 -3.60 -2.88 -5.64
CA SER A 101 -2.36 -2.51 -6.34
C SER A 101 -1.10 -3.05 -5.64
N HIS A 102 -1.27 -3.74 -4.52
CA HIS A 102 -0.20 -4.34 -3.74
C HIS A 102 0.29 -5.64 -4.36
N ASN A 103 1.55 -5.99 -4.12
CA ASN A 103 2.11 -7.32 -4.41
C ASN A 103 2.77 -7.85 -3.15
N ILE A 104 2.00 -8.00 -2.08
CA ILE A 104 2.47 -8.49 -0.78
C ILE A 104 2.23 -9.99 -0.73
N ARG A 105 3.29 -10.78 -0.54
CA ARG A 105 3.20 -12.25 -0.54
C ARG A 105 3.83 -12.82 0.71
N ALA A 106 3.20 -13.85 1.28
CA ALA A 106 3.84 -14.67 2.30
C ALA A 106 4.77 -15.70 1.64
N VAL A 107 6.02 -15.78 2.10
CA VAL A 107 7.03 -16.63 1.48
C VAL A 107 6.84 -18.08 1.91
N GLU A 108 6.78 -18.98 0.93
CA GLU A 108 6.70 -20.42 1.14
C GLU A 108 8.07 -21.02 1.47
N GLN A 109 8.47 -20.94 2.73
CA GLN A 109 9.82 -21.38 3.16
C GLN A 109 9.80 -22.71 3.92
N THR A 110 8.64 -23.13 4.41
CA THR A 110 8.54 -24.29 5.29
C THR A 110 7.92 -25.46 4.56
N SER A 111 8.57 -26.62 4.58
CA SER A 111 7.99 -27.87 4.09
C SER A 111 6.86 -28.34 5.01
N LEU A 112 5.63 -28.28 4.52
CA LEU A 112 4.41 -28.61 5.25
C LEU A 112 3.61 -29.70 4.51
N ARG A 113 2.92 -30.54 5.28
CA ARG A 113 1.97 -31.52 4.75
C ARG A 113 0.61 -30.82 4.52
N PRO A 114 -0.11 -31.13 3.43
CA PRO A 114 0.27 -32.09 2.39
C PRO A 114 1.18 -31.53 1.29
N ASN A 115 1.86 -32.44 0.61
CA ASN A 115 2.56 -32.18 -0.65
C ASN A 115 1.55 -32.26 -1.82
N PRO A 116 1.30 -31.16 -2.56
CA PRO A 116 0.38 -31.17 -3.70
C PRO A 116 0.73 -32.19 -4.80
N ALA A 117 2.00 -32.60 -4.89
CA ALA A 117 2.44 -33.62 -5.85
C ALA A 117 2.03 -35.05 -5.46
N ALA A 118 1.60 -35.28 -4.22
CA ALA A 118 1.13 -36.58 -3.74
C ALA A 118 -0.36 -36.83 -3.99
N TRP A 119 -1.07 -35.86 -4.58
CA TRP A 119 -2.50 -35.95 -4.88
C TRP A 119 -2.78 -36.94 -6.01
N ASP A 120 -3.70 -37.87 -5.77
CA ASP A 120 -4.28 -38.74 -6.78
C ASP A 120 -5.65 -38.20 -7.21
N THR A 121 -5.77 -37.86 -8.49
CA THR A 121 -7.02 -37.36 -9.08
C THR A 121 -8.07 -38.45 -9.24
N ALA A 122 -7.70 -39.74 -9.24
CA ALA A 122 -8.66 -40.84 -9.38
C ALA A 122 -9.41 -41.11 -8.07
N THR A 123 -8.74 -40.91 -6.93
CA THR A 123 -9.31 -41.14 -5.60
C THR A 123 -9.65 -39.85 -4.86
N GLU A 124 -9.32 -38.69 -5.44
CA GLU A 124 -9.47 -37.37 -4.84
C GLU A 124 -8.84 -37.29 -3.44
N SER A 125 -7.62 -37.85 -3.30
CA SER A 125 -6.95 -37.96 -2.01
C SER A 125 -5.42 -37.90 -2.09
N TYR A 126 -4.77 -37.62 -0.96
CA TYR A 126 -3.32 -37.66 -0.82
C TYR A 126 -2.83 -39.09 -0.58
N THR A 127 -1.92 -39.55 -1.43
CA THR A 127 -1.43 -40.94 -1.43
C THR A 127 -0.32 -41.23 -0.40
N ASN A 128 0.27 -40.19 0.19
CA ASN A 128 1.36 -40.32 1.14
C ASN A 128 1.48 -39.09 2.06
N THR A 129 2.39 -39.16 3.02
CA THR A 129 2.58 -38.14 4.07
C THR A 129 3.70 -37.14 3.76
N THR A 130 4.13 -37.03 2.51
CA THR A 130 5.22 -36.11 2.14
C THR A 130 4.81 -34.65 2.31
N SER A 131 5.81 -33.77 2.40
CA SER A 131 5.63 -32.33 2.59
C SER A 131 6.21 -31.54 1.42
N ALA A 132 5.70 -30.32 1.23
CA ALA A 132 6.19 -29.37 0.23
C ALA A 132 6.17 -27.95 0.81
N PRO A 133 6.96 -27.01 0.27
CA PRO A 133 6.91 -25.61 0.71
C PRO A 133 5.49 -25.06 0.77
N ALA A 134 5.21 -24.32 1.84
CA ALA A 134 3.99 -23.56 2.06
C ALA A 134 4.28 -22.37 2.98
N ALA A 135 3.41 -21.36 2.95
CA ALA A 135 3.58 -20.13 3.73
C ALA A 135 3.16 -20.35 5.18
N LEU A 136 1.96 -20.91 5.37
CA LEU A 136 1.39 -21.23 6.67
C LEU A 136 0.88 -22.66 6.65
N GLY A 137 0.79 -23.30 7.81
CA GLY A 137 0.20 -24.61 7.90
C GLY A 137 0.01 -25.05 9.33
N ALA A 138 -0.84 -26.06 9.49
CA ALA A 138 -1.26 -26.52 10.79
C ALA A 138 -1.59 -28.01 10.81
N ARG A 139 -1.47 -28.60 12.00
CA ARG A 139 -2.13 -29.87 12.32
C ARG A 139 -3.50 -29.59 12.87
N VAL A 140 -4.51 -30.27 12.35
CA VAL A 140 -5.86 -30.28 12.90
C VAL A 140 -5.94 -31.47 13.86
N ARG A 141 -6.26 -31.20 15.13
CA ARG A 141 -6.42 -32.24 16.13
C ARG A 141 -7.84 -32.21 16.69
N ALA A 142 -8.39 -33.40 16.90
CA ALA A 142 -9.65 -33.61 17.59
C ALA A 142 -9.39 -34.14 19.00
N THR A 143 -10.29 -33.82 19.93
CA THR A 143 -10.36 -34.50 21.23
C THR A 143 -11.73 -35.13 21.38
N LEU A 144 -11.77 -36.45 21.57
CA LEU A 144 -12.99 -37.18 21.88
C LEU A 144 -12.79 -37.89 23.23
N LEU A 145 -13.66 -37.58 24.20
CA LEU A 145 -13.53 -38.02 25.59
C LEU A 145 -12.19 -37.57 26.20
N PHE A 146 -11.18 -38.43 26.19
CA PHE A 146 -9.84 -38.21 26.76
C PHE A 146 -8.71 -38.52 25.76
N LEU A 147 -9.04 -38.85 24.50
CA LEU A 147 -8.07 -39.16 23.46
C LEU A 147 -7.94 -37.97 22.50
N THR A 148 -6.70 -37.52 22.30
CA THR A 148 -6.37 -36.53 21.26
C THR A 148 -5.67 -37.22 20.11
N PHE A 149 -6.18 -37.04 18.90
CA PHE A 149 -5.61 -37.58 17.68
C PHE A 149 -5.60 -36.52 16.58
N ASP A 150 -4.73 -36.71 15.60
CA ASP A 150 -4.67 -35.86 14.42
C ASP A 150 -5.79 -36.28 13.47
N VAL A 151 -6.47 -35.30 12.88
CA VAL A 151 -7.61 -35.53 11.97
C VAL A 151 -7.38 -34.94 10.59
N ALA A 152 -6.47 -33.97 10.47
CA ALA A 152 -6.01 -33.48 9.18
C ALA A 152 -4.68 -32.71 9.31
N PHE A 153 -4.06 -32.45 8.17
CA PHE A 153 -3.00 -31.48 7.97
C PHE A 153 -3.46 -30.43 6.98
N VAL A 154 -3.15 -29.15 7.24
CA VAL A 154 -3.55 -28.02 6.40
C VAL A 154 -2.31 -27.23 6.01
N ALA A 155 -2.21 -26.86 4.74
CA ALA A 155 -1.14 -26.00 4.22
C ALA A 155 -1.74 -24.89 3.35
N PHE A 156 -1.37 -23.65 3.64
CA PHE A 156 -1.72 -22.45 2.87
C PHE A 156 -0.57 -22.05 1.96
N ARG A 157 -0.89 -21.85 0.69
CA ARG A 157 0.02 -21.53 -0.40
C ARG A 157 -0.46 -20.32 -1.16
N ASN A 158 0.44 -19.70 -1.92
CA ASN A 158 0.18 -18.52 -2.74
C ASN A 158 -0.55 -17.42 -1.97
N VAL A 159 -0.21 -17.23 -0.69
CA VAL A 159 -0.90 -16.29 0.19
C VAL A 159 -0.49 -14.86 -0.16
N GLU A 160 -1.42 -14.12 -0.73
CA GLU A 160 -1.32 -12.71 -1.07
C GLU A 160 -2.13 -11.88 -0.07
N ILE A 161 -1.55 -10.75 0.33
CA ILE A 161 -2.15 -9.82 1.29
C ILE A 161 -2.48 -8.52 0.58
N ASP A 162 -3.65 -7.97 0.89
CA ASP A 162 -4.04 -6.64 0.46
C ASP A 162 -4.35 -5.74 1.67
N ILE A 163 -4.08 -4.46 1.49
CA ILE A 163 -4.29 -3.41 2.48
C ILE A 163 -5.03 -2.28 1.79
N GLY A 164 -6.01 -1.70 2.47
CA GLY A 164 -6.69 -0.53 1.95
C GLY A 164 -7.20 0.37 3.05
N ASN A 165 -7.52 1.61 2.71
CA ASN A 165 -8.16 2.51 3.65
C ASN A 165 -9.61 2.09 3.90
N LEU A 166 -10.04 2.16 5.15
CA LEU A 166 -11.44 1.93 5.51
C LEU A 166 -12.35 3.04 4.95
N ALA A 167 -11.84 4.28 4.93
CA ALA A 167 -12.51 5.43 4.33
C ALA A 167 -11.86 5.80 2.99
N ALA A 168 -12.62 6.42 2.08
CA ALA A 168 -12.11 6.86 0.78
C ALA A 168 -11.12 8.05 0.85
N VAL A 169 -10.85 8.57 2.05
CA VAL A 169 -9.94 9.69 2.29
C VAL A 169 -8.55 9.22 2.75
N PRO A 170 -7.48 9.99 2.50
CA PRO A 170 -6.17 9.72 3.08
C PRO A 170 -6.21 9.71 4.61
N ILE A 171 -5.38 8.85 5.20
CA ILE A 171 -5.20 8.74 6.65
C ILE A 171 -4.20 9.80 7.07
N THR A 172 -4.59 10.65 8.02
CA THR A 172 -3.70 11.66 8.59
C THR A 172 -2.54 11.02 9.32
N ILE A 173 -1.35 11.57 9.13
CA ILE A 173 -0.14 11.23 9.87
C ILE A 173 0.16 12.38 10.82
N SER A 174 0.39 12.04 12.08
CA SER A 174 0.83 12.99 13.11
C SER A 174 2.13 12.49 13.72
N ASN A 175 3.19 13.29 13.64
CA ASN A 175 4.52 12.93 14.12
C ASN A 175 5.02 11.57 13.62
N GLY A 176 4.75 11.26 12.34
CA GLY A 176 5.14 9.99 11.72
C GLY A 176 4.31 8.78 12.16
N VAL A 177 3.16 8.98 12.83
CA VAL A 177 2.27 7.90 13.25
C VAL A 177 0.90 8.07 12.60
N PHE A 178 0.28 6.97 12.19
CA PHE A 178 -1.14 6.92 11.85
C PHE A 178 -1.86 5.89 12.72
N ASP A 179 -3.09 6.22 13.10
CA ASP A 179 -3.88 5.44 14.06
C ASP A 179 -4.39 4.11 13.48
N GLY A 180 -4.66 3.17 14.38
CA GLY A 180 -5.31 1.91 14.03
C GLY A 180 -6.78 2.09 13.67
N ARG A 181 -7.40 1.02 13.16
CA ARG A 181 -8.81 1.01 12.69
C ARG A 181 -9.09 1.93 11.51
N MET A 182 -8.04 2.41 10.84
CA MET A 182 -8.13 3.26 9.65
C MET A 182 -7.99 2.47 8.34
N THR A 183 -7.55 1.21 8.42
CA THR A 183 -7.35 0.32 7.26
C THR A 183 -8.15 -0.97 7.41
N PHE A 184 -8.42 -1.61 6.28
CA PHE A 184 -8.64 -3.06 6.23
C PHE A 184 -7.36 -3.76 5.78
N CYS A 185 -7.19 -5.00 6.21
CA CYS A 185 -6.09 -5.88 5.85
C CYS A 185 -6.62 -7.30 5.77
N GLY A 186 -6.07 -8.10 4.88
CA GLY A 186 -6.33 -9.55 4.88
C GLY A 186 -5.88 -10.23 3.60
N ILE A 187 -6.45 -11.40 3.33
CA ILE A 187 -6.06 -12.26 2.23
C ILE A 187 -6.78 -11.78 0.97
N SER A 188 -6.04 -11.39 -0.07
CA SER A 188 -6.63 -11.13 -1.39
C SER A 188 -6.73 -12.39 -2.22
N ASN A 189 -5.77 -13.30 -2.06
CA ASN A 189 -5.71 -14.58 -2.75
C ASN A 189 -4.93 -15.57 -1.88
N ALA A 190 -5.38 -16.82 -1.82
CA ALA A 190 -4.61 -17.93 -1.28
C ALA A 190 -5.21 -19.24 -1.77
N THR A 191 -4.39 -20.28 -1.78
CA THR A 191 -4.85 -21.66 -1.96
C THR A 191 -4.61 -22.45 -0.69
N VAL A 192 -5.51 -23.37 -0.36
CA VAL A 192 -5.38 -24.27 0.78
C VAL A 192 -5.42 -25.73 0.32
N ASP A 193 -4.54 -26.52 0.90
CA ASP A 193 -4.51 -27.96 0.76
C ASP A 193 -4.80 -28.62 2.12
N VAL A 194 -5.68 -29.60 2.14
CA VAL A 194 -6.10 -30.34 3.35
C VAL A 194 -5.92 -31.83 3.11
N ASP A 195 -5.19 -32.49 3.99
CA ASP A 195 -5.02 -33.95 3.99
C ASP A 195 -5.65 -34.49 5.27
N GLY A 196 -6.86 -34.99 5.11
CA GLY A 196 -7.68 -35.57 6.15
C GLY A 196 -7.24 -37.00 6.46
N LEU A 197 -7.32 -37.34 7.74
CA LEU A 197 -6.87 -38.63 8.23
C LEU A 197 -8.07 -39.52 8.53
N ALA A 198 -8.02 -40.75 8.04
CA ALA A 198 -8.88 -41.81 8.50
C ALA A 198 -8.68 -42.03 10.01
N LEU A 199 -9.77 -42.01 10.75
CA LEU A 199 -9.76 -42.23 12.18
C LEU A 199 -9.61 -43.72 12.51
N PRO A 200 -9.03 -44.04 13.68
CA PRO A 200 -9.05 -45.41 14.19
C PRO A 200 -10.47 -45.92 14.37
N LEU A 201 -10.63 -47.25 14.46
CA LEU A 201 -11.90 -47.91 14.75
C LEU A 201 -13.00 -47.69 13.69
N GLU A 202 -12.60 -47.51 12.43
CA GLU A 202 -13.52 -47.35 11.29
C GLU A 202 -14.44 -46.12 11.42
N LEU A 203 -14.05 -45.11 12.21
CA LEU A 203 -14.80 -43.86 12.38
C LEU A 203 -14.72 -42.92 11.16
N GLY A 204 -14.27 -43.43 10.02
CA GLY A 204 -14.19 -42.71 8.75
C GLY A 204 -13.15 -41.59 8.73
N GLN A 205 -13.24 -40.76 7.69
CA GLN A 205 -12.40 -39.57 7.51
C GLN A 205 -13.29 -38.34 7.70
N PRO A 206 -13.27 -37.69 8.89
CA PRO A 206 -14.19 -36.61 9.23
C PRO A 206 -13.91 -35.31 8.48
N ILE A 207 -12.69 -35.14 7.96
CA ILE A 207 -12.28 -33.98 7.16
C ILE A 207 -11.88 -34.51 5.79
N PRO A 208 -12.54 -34.11 4.69
CA PRO A 208 -12.17 -34.59 3.36
C PRO A 208 -10.80 -34.07 2.94
N ASP A 209 -10.20 -34.79 2.00
CA ASP A 209 -9.00 -34.34 1.32
C ASP A 209 -9.36 -33.22 0.33
N VAL A 210 -8.55 -32.17 0.32
CA VAL A 210 -8.74 -30.99 -0.52
C VAL A 210 -7.41 -30.58 -1.13
N ARG A 211 -7.41 -30.27 -2.42
CA ARG A 211 -6.23 -29.75 -3.11
C ARG A 211 -6.52 -28.42 -3.78
N ASN A 212 -5.63 -27.46 -3.56
CA ASN A 212 -5.64 -26.13 -4.16
C ASN A 212 -7.01 -25.44 -4.07
N ALA A 213 -7.75 -25.65 -2.98
CA ALA A 213 -9.01 -24.93 -2.80
C ALA A 213 -8.72 -23.44 -2.65
N GLU A 214 -9.47 -22.61 -3.37
CA GLU A 214 -9.34 -21.18 -3.27
C GLU A 214 -9.88 -20.70 -1.93
N VAL A 215 -9.08 -19.90 -1.23
CA VAL A 215 -9.54 -19.18 -0.04
C VAL A 215 -10.19 -17.89 -0.53
N PRO A 216 -11.47 -17.64 -0.24
CA PRO A 216 -12.13 -16.39 -0.62
C PRO A 216 -11.37 -15.17 -0.10
N ALA A 217 -11.44 -14.06 -0.82
CA ALA A 217 -10.83 -12.82 -0.35
C ALA A 217 -11.45 -12.40 0.99
N ILE A 218 -10.60 -12.11 1.96
CA ILE A 218 -11.00 -11.68 3.30
C ILE A 218 -10.37 -10.32 3.58
N ALA A 219 -11.20 -9.31 3.82
CA ALA A 219 -10.77 -7.99 4.24
C ALA A 219 -11.40 -7.68 5.59
N VAL A 220 -10.56 -7.53 6.63
CA VAL A 220 -11.02 -7.22 7.99
C VAL A 220 -10.40 -5.92 8.44
N THR A 221 -11.13 -5.12 9.24
CA THR A 221 -10.57 -3.92 9.86
C THR A 221 -9.35 -4.28 10.70
N ASN A 222 -8.22 -3.64 10.38
CA ASN A 222 -7.00 -3.79 11.16
C ASN A 222 -7.10 -2.91 12.41
N SER A 223 -6.96 -3.50 13.60
CA SER A 223 -7.05 -2.72 14.84
C SER A 223 -5.79 -1.90 15.12
N ALA A 224 -4.65 -2.25 14.51
CA ALA A 224 -3.39 -1.56 14.67
C ALA A 224 -3.15 -0.52 13.57
N GLY A 225 -2.27 0.45 13.88
CA GLY A 225 -1.84 1.50 12.96
C GLY A 225 -0.42 1.23 12.46
N GLY A 226 0.33 2.31 12.27
CA GLY A 226 1.72 2.20 11.85
C GLY A 226 2.48 3.50 11.96
N THR A 227 3.75 3.44 11.59
CA THR A 227 4.67 4.56 11.63
C THR A 227 5.41 4.72 10.31
N ILE A 228 5.76 5.96 9.99
CA ILE A 228 6.64 6.32 8.88
C ILE A 228 7.75 7.19 9.44
N VAL A 229 8.99 6.72 9.28
CA VAL A 229 10.19 7.37 9.79
C VAL A 229 10.99 7.95 8.63
N ASP A 230 11.45 9.20 8.80
CA ASP A 230 12.45 9.81 7.93
C ASP A 230 13.83 9.19 8.20
N MET A 231 14.40 8.56 7.19
CA MET A 231 15.71 7.92 7.24
C MET A 231 16.84 8.83 6.71
N GLY A 232 16.50 10.08 6.35
CA GLY A 232 17.39 11.06 5.73
C GLY A 232 17.09 11.26 4.24
N GLY A 233 17.20 12.51 3.78
CA GLY A 233 16.92 12.86 2.39
C GLY A 233 15.50 12.47 1.98
N ARG A 234 15.38 11.67 0.91
CA ARG A 234 14.10 11.16 0.38
C ARG A 234 13.76 9.75 0.86
N ALA A 235 14.60 9.15 1.70
CA ALA A 235 14.39 7.78 2.19
C ALA A 235 13.38 7.77 3.34
N ARG A 236 12.40 6.86 3.25
CA ARG A 236 11.37 6.64 4.27
C ARG A 236 11.28 5.17 4.64
N ARG A 237 10.94 4.90 5.89
CA ARG A 237 10.66 3.55 6.39
C ARG A 237 9.26 3.49 6.97
N LEU A 238 8.39 2.69 6.37
CA LEU A 238 7.06 2.34 6.86
C LEU A 238 7.16 1.12 7.77
N THR A 239 6.52 1.19 8.93
CA THR A 239 6.23 0.05 9.80
C THR A 239 4.72 -0.04 9.98
N TYR A 240 4.09 -1.06 9.41
CA TYR A 240 2.65 -1.30 9.49
C TYR A 240 2.39 -2.57 10.30
N GLN A 241 1.66 -2.44 11.41
CA GLN A 241 1.33 -3.58 12.26
C GLN A 241 0.01 -4.20 11.80
N ILE A 242 0.00 -5.52 11.61
CA ILE A 242 -1.21 -6.30 11.32
C ILE A 242 -1.75 -6.83 12.65
N SER A 243 -3.01 -6.55 12.94
CA SER A 243 -3.71 -7.00 14.15
C SER A 243 -5.20 -7.17 13.85
N ILE A 244 -5.60 -8.40 13.60
CA ILE A 244 -6.96 -8.82 13.28
C ILE A 244 -7.35 -9.85 14.34
N SER A 245 -8.40 -9.62 15.13
CA SER A 245 -8.75 -10.55 16.23
C SER A 245 -9.78 -11.62 15.86
N ASN A 246 -10.59 -11.37 14.81
CA ASN A 246 -11.76 -12.19 14.46
C ASN A 246 -11.77 -12.51 12.95
N LEU A 247 -10.70 -13.14 12.47
CA LEU A 247 -10.64 -13.70 11.12
C LEU A 247 -11.46 -14.99 11.08
N ALA A 248 -12.55 -15.01 10.31
CA ALA A 248 -13.27 -16.24 10.02
C ALA A 248 -12.73 -16.85 8.71
N ILE A 249 -12.41 -18.14 8.74
CA ILE A 249 -12.03 -18.93 7.56
C ILE A 249 -13.09 -20.00 7.39
N ASP A 250 -13.70 -20.04 6.20
CA ASP A 250 -14.63 -21.11 5.82
C ASP A 250 -13.84 -22.25 5.17
N LEU A 251 -14.02 -23.46 5.69
CA LEU A 251 -13.44 -24.70 5.20
C LEU A 251 -14.59 -25.61 4.75
N GLU A 252 -15.27 -25.22 3.68
CA GLU A 252 -16.39 -25.95 3.07
C GLU A 252 -17.53 -26.27 4.05
N GLY A 253 -17.98 -25.25 4.80
CA GLY A 253 -19.09 -25.36 5.75
C GLY A 253 -18.66 -25.48 7.21
N MET A 254 -17.36 -25.67 7.47
CA MET A 254 -16.77 -25.51 8.80
C MET A 254 -16.11 -24.14 8.92
N SER A 255 -16.76 -23.23 9.65
CA SER A 255 -16.15 -21.93 9.97
C SER A 255 -15.24 -22.04 11.18
N VAL A 256 -13.97 -21.69 11.02
CA VAL A 256 -13.02 -21.52 12.11
C VAL A 256 -12.70 -20.04 12.29
N VAL A 257 -12.74 -19.58 13.54
CA VAL A 257 -12.41 -18.20 13.90
C VAL A 257 -11.02 -18.14 14.54
N GLY A 258 -10.19 -17.22 14.08
CA GLY A 258 -8.87 -16.96 14.64
C GLY A 258 -8.53 -15.48 14.64
N SER A 259 -7.28 -15.18 14.94
CA SER A 259 -6.65 -13.89 14.82
C SER A 259 -5.50 -13.93 13.82
N VAL A 260 -5.11 -12.78 13.28
CA VAL A 260 -3.88 -12.60 12.49
C VAL A 260 -3.09 -11.48 13.12
N GLU A 261 -1.82 -11.75 13.35
CA GLU A 261 -0.86 -10.74 13.78
C GLU A 261 0.32 -10.71 12.82
N GLY A 262 0.94 -9.55 12.67
CA GLY A 262 2.05 -9.40 11.75
C GLY A 262 2.68 -8.03 11.81
N LEU A 263 3.76 -7.90 11.06
CA LEU A 263 4.49 -6.67 10.90
C LEU A 263 4.93 -6.58 9.44
N ILE A 264 4.70 -5.43 8.81
CA ILE A 264 5.29 -5.08 7.53
C ILE A 264 6.27 -3.95 7.81
N VAL A 265 7.52 -4.19 7.48
CA VAL A 265 8.57 -3.18 7.44
C VAL A 265 8.94 -2.97 5.98
N ALA A 266 8.76 -1.77 5.48
CA ALA A 266 9.04 -1.46 4.08
C ALA A 266 9.80 -0.14 3.94
N ASN A 267 10.71 -0.07 2.97
CA ASN A 267 11.52 1.10 2.70
C ASN A 267 11.14 1.69 1.34
N ALA A 268 11.11 3.01 1.26
CA ALA A 268 10.81 3.72 0.03
C ALA A 268 11.75 4.92 -0.17
N THR A 269 11.86 5.35 -1.42
CA THR A 269 12.38 6.67 -1.77
C THR A 269 11.23 7.49 -2.32
N ILE A 270 10.83 8.56 -1.63
CA ILE A 270 9.78 9.47 -2.10
C ILE A 270 10.22 10.06 -3.45
N PRO A 271 9.35 10.19 -4.48
CA PRO A 271 9.65 10.90 -5.73
C PRO A 271 10.26 12.29 -5.52
N GLU A 272 10.97 12.81 -6.53
CA GLU A 272 11.44 14.20 -6.44
C GLU A 272 10.22 15.10 -6.55
N PRO A 273 10.13 16.15 -5.71
CA PRO A 273 9.11 17.15 -5.94
C PRO A 273 9.30 17.66 -7.37
N THR A 274 8.24 17.58 -8.16
CA THR A 274 8.29 18.08 -9.54
C THR A 274 8.60 19.57 -9.45
N PRO A 275 9.71 20.05 -10.04
CA PRO A 275 10.08 21.46 -9.92
C PRO A 275 8.95 22.31 -10.48
N MET A 276 8.53 23.34 -9.72
CA MET A 276 7.54 24.29 -10.22
C MET A 276 8.07 24.91 -11.51
N PRO A 277 7.25 25.00 -12.58
CA PRO A 277 7.69 25.63 -13.81
C PRO A 277 8.02 27.09 -13.54
N ALA A 278 9.24 27.50 -13.86
CA ALA A 278 9.63 28.90 -13.82
C ALA A 278 9.05 29.61 -15.05
N LEU A 279 8.29 30.68 -14.82
CA LEU A 279 7.88 31.59 -15.87
C LEU A 279 9.04 32.55 -16.17
N ALA A 280 9.53 32.54 -17.39
CA ALA A 280 10.54 33.47 -17.88
C ALA A 280 9.90 34.51 -18.81
N ILE A 281 10.38 35.74 -18.73
CA ILE A 281 9.99 36.85 -19.61
C ILE A 281 11.26 37.52 -20.15
N GLU A 282 11.35 37.64 -21.46
CA GLU A 282 12.49 38.24 -22.16
C GLU A 282 12.00 39.22 -23.22
N LYS A 283 12.63 40.38 -23.36
CA LYS A 283 12.37 41.30 -24.47
C LYS A 283 13.40 41.08 -25.58
N LYS A 284 12.94 40.71 -26.78
CA LYS A 284 13.79 40.45 -27.95
C LYS A 284 13.18 41.05 -29.21
N ASN A 285 13.96 41.81 -29.98
CA ASN A 285 13.55 42.38 -31.28
C ASN A 285 12.15 43.06 -31.26
N ASN A 286 11.91 43.89 -30.25
CA ASN A 286 10.63 44.57 -30.02
C ASN A 286 9.42 43.64 -29.80
N VAL A 287 9.66 42.45 -29.28
CA VAL A 287 8.66 41.47 -28.84
C VAL A 287 8.97 41.06 -27.40
N VAL A 288 7.94 40.78 -26.62
CA VAL A 288 8.05 40.14 -25.30
C VAL A 288 7.84 38.65 -25.50
N LEU A 289 8.88 37.86 -25.25
CA LEU A 289 8.82 36.41 -25.20
C LEU A 289 8.51 35.99 -23.76
N ILE A 290 7.44 35.22 -23.60
CA ILE A 290 7.03 34.61 -22.35
C ILE A 290 7.19 33.11 -22.52
N SER A 291 7.89 32.45 -21.60
CA SER A 291 8.21 31.04 -21.78
C SER A 291 8.22 30.25 -20.47
N TRP A 292 7.81 28.98 -20.53
CA TRP A 292 7.86 28.05 -19.40
C TRP A 292 8.01 26.59 -19.88
N PRO A 293 8.58 25.69 -19.06
CA PRO A 293 8.82 24.30 -19.46
C PRO A 293 7.57 23.50 -19.87
N THR A 294 7.70 22.55 -20.81
CA THR A 294 6.57 21.67 -21.22
C THR A 294 6.34 20.48 -20.29
N ASN A 295 7.29 20.16 -19.42
CA ASN A 295 7.13 19.11 -18.41
C ASN A 295 6.09 19.46 -17.33
N SER A 296 5.52 20.68 -17.38
CA SER A 296 4.44 21.16 -16.54
C SER A 296 3.12 21.33 -17.32
N GLY A 297 2.78 20.37 -18.18
CA GLY A 297 1.68 20.48 -19.17
C GLY A 297 0.29 20.81 -18.61
N SER A 298 0.08 20.70 -17.30
CA SER A 298 -1.16 21.12 -16.65
C SER A 298 -1.24 22.64 -16.42
N PHE A 299 -0.15 23.37 -16.29
CA PHE A 299 -0.17 24.79 -15.91
C PHE A 299 -0.74 25.69 -17.02
N GLN A 300 -1.59 26.63 -16.63
CA GLN A 300 -2.17 27.65 -17.52
C GLN A 300 -1.50 29.01 -17.27
N LEU A 301 -1.21 29.75 -18.35
CA LEU A 301 -0.77 31.13 -18.29
C LEU A 301 -1.96 32.05 -18.06
N GLN A 302 -1.87 32.92 -17.05
CA GLN A 302 -2.81 34.00 -16.81
C GLN A 302 -2.12 35.35 -16.86
N PHE A 303 -2.90 36.39 -17.14
CA PHE A 303 -2.42 37.78 -17.10
C PHE A 303 -3.35 38.70 -16.28
N ALA A 304 -2.78 39.82 -15.83
CA ALA A 304 -3.50 40.93 -15.22
C ALA A 304 -2.95 42.27 -15.76
N THR A 305 -3.75 43.33 -15.71
CA THR A 305 -3.37 44.67 -16.21
C THR A 305 -2.88 45.62 -15.12
N ALA A 306 -2.94 45.21 -13.84
CA ALA A 306 -2.51 46.02 -12.70
C ALA A 306 -2.05 45.14 -11.52
N LEU A 307 -1.22 45.71 -10.64
CA LEU A 307 -0.87 45.13 -9.34
C LEU A 307 -1.28 46.08 -8.20
N PRO A 308 -1.76 45.57 -7.04
CA PRO A 308 -2.06 44.16 -6.76
C PRO A 308 -3.26 43.67 -7.59
N ALA A 309 -3.10 42.51 -8.25
CA ALA A 309 -4.10 41.99 -9.16
C ALA A 309 -5.25 41.32 -8.37
N THR A 310 -6.46 41.85 -8.51
CA THR A 310 -7.69 41.22 -8.00
C THR A 310 -8.28 40.25 -9.01
N ASN A 311 -8.09 40.49 -10.31
CA ASN A 311 -8.59 39.67 -11.40
C ASN A 311 -7.44 39.18 -12.28
N TRP A 312 -7.42 37.87 -12.54
CA TRP A 312 -6.48 37.23 -13.46
C TRP A 312 -7.25 36.56 -14.57
N PHE A 313 -6.90 36.87 -15.81
CA PHE A 313 -7.58 36.37 -17.01
C PHE A 313 -6.76 35.25 -17.65
N PRO A 314 -7.39 34.16 -18.10
CA PRO A 314 -6.69 33.12 -18.86
C PRO A 314 -6.19 33.70 -20.19
N MET A 315 -4.98 33.31 -20.57
CA MET A 315 -4.49 33.63 -21.91
C MET A 315 -5.17 32.70 -22.92
N LEU A 316 -5.93 33.26 -23.87
CA LEU A 316 -6.73 32.48 -24.83
C LEU A 316 -5.93 32.02 -26.05
N ILE A 317 -4.79 32.65 -26.31
CA ILE A 317 -3.90 32.27 -27.41
C ILE A 317 -3.07 31.08 -26.93
N PRO A 318 -3.11 29.93 -27.62
CA PRO A 318 -2.31 28.76 -27.23
C PRO A 318 -0.82 29.07 -27.44
N PRO A 319 0.07 28.66 -26.49
CA PRO A 319 1.50 28.79 -26.68
C PRO A 319 2.00 27.87 -27.79
N THR A 320 3.07 28.28 -28.47
CA THR A 320 3.81 27.40 -29.37
C THR A 320 4.81 26.57 -28.57
N VAL A 321 5.10 25.34 -29.00
CA VAL A 321 6.10 24.49 -28.33
C VAL A 321 7.36 24.49 -29.16
N LEU A 322 8.49 24.85 -28.54
CA LEU A 322 9.81 24.78 -29.18
C LEU A 322 10.83 24.23 -28.17
N ASN A 323 11.51 23.15 -28.55
CA ASN A 323 12.57 22.51 -27.74
C ASN A 323 12.17 22.21 -26.27
N GLY A 324 10.93 21.77 -26.04
CA GLY A 324 10.45 21.43 -24.68
C GLY A 324 10.08 22.64 -23.83
N VAL A 325 9.82 23.80 -24.45
CA VAL A 325 9.39 25.03 -23.79
C VAL A 325 8.13 25.55 -24.49
N TYR A 326 7.10 25.86 -23.71
CA TYR A 326 5.96 26.65 -24.17
C TYR A 326 6.41 28.09 -24.35
N MET A 327 6.11 28.69 -25.49
CA MET A 327 6.49 30.05 -25.86
C MET A 327 5.28 30.85 -26.31
N MET A 328 5.27 32.12 -25.92
CA MET A 328 4.29 33.09 -26.38
C MET A 328 4.97 34.42 -26.65
N THR A 329 4.56 35.08 -27.72
CA THR A 329 5.07 36.38 -28.12
C THR A 329 3.97 37.42 -28.03
N ASN A 330 4.20 38.47 -27.24
CA ASN A 330 3.35 39.65 -27.19
C ASN A 330 4.09 40.87 -27.73
N ALA A 331 3.39 41.74 -28.44
CA ALA A 331 3.93 43.06 -28.79
C ALA A 331 4.01 43.93 -27.51
N PRO A 332 5.13 44.63 -27.23
CA PRO A 332 5.30 45.51 -26.08
C PRO A 332 4.61 46.85 -26.32
N VAL A 333 3.32 46.82 -26.67
CA VAL A 333 2.50 48.00 -26.96
C VAL A 333 1.29 48.02 -26.03
N GLY A 334 0.89 49.21 -25.58
CA GLY A 334 -0.25 49.38 -24.69
C GLY A 334 0.10 49.34 -23.20
N GLU A 335 -0.86 48.89 -22.39
CA GLU A 335 -0.76 48.83 -20.93
C GLU A 335 0.19 47.73 -20.44
N ALA A 336 0.70 47.89 -19.21
CA ALA A 336 1.53 46.87 -18.59
C ALA A 336 0.72 45.59 -18.31
N LEU A 337 1.27 44.45 -18.70
CA LEU A 337 0.71 43.13 -18.40
C LEU A 337 1.60 42.40 -17.40
N PHE A 338 0.97 41.79 -16.42
CA PHE A 338 1.59 40.95 -15.40
C PHE A 338 1.17 39.52 -15.64
N TYR A 339 2.09 38.56 -15.51
CA TYR A 339 1.84 37.17 -15.85
C TYR A 339 2.08 36.24 -14.67
N ARG A 340 1.32 35.13 -14.61
CA ARG A 340 1.56 34.03 -13.68
C ARG A 340 1.22 32.70 -14.33
N LEU A 341 1.85 31.64 -13.83
CA LEU A 341 1.41 30.27 -14.09
C LEU A 341 0.50 29.83 -12.95
N ILE A 342 -0.60 29.18 -13.29
CA ILE A 342 -1.50 28.58 -12.31
C ILE A 342 -1.71 27.10 -12.67
N TYR A 343 -1.64 26.24 -11.67
CA TYR A 343 -2.11 24.87 -11.85
C TYR A 343 -3.64 24.89 -11.90
N PRO A 344 -4.29 24.30 -12.91
CA PRO A 344 -5.73 24.25 -13.00
C PRO A 344 -6.22 23.54 -11.75
N GLN A 345 -6.93 24.28 -10.90
CA GLN A 345 -7.62 23.68 -9.76
C GLN A 345 -8.52 22.59 -10.34
N ARG A 346 -8.34 21.34 -9.88
CA ARG A 346 -9.28 20.26 -10.18
C ARG A 346 -10.65 20.77 -9.73
N GLY A 347 -11.53 21.04 -10.68
CA GLY A 347 -12.69 21.90 -10.49
C GLY A 347 -13.53 21.51 -9.28
N ALA A 348 -13.87 22.52 -8.47
CA ALA A 348 -15.06 22.46 -7.65
C ALA A 348 -16.28 22.22 -8.56
N GLY A 349 -17.00 21.13 -8.33
CA GLY A 349 -18.40 20.92 -8.71
C GLY A 349 -18.77 21.08 -10.20
N ALA A 350 -18.63 20.01 -10.98
CA ALA A 350 -19.57 19.75 -12.05
C ALA A 350 -20.70 18.86 -11.49
N THR A 351 -21.67 19.48 -10.81
CA THR A 351 -23.00 18.87 -10.66
C THR A 351 -23.68 18.87 -12.03
N LYS A 352 -24.01 17.68 -12.51
CA LYS A 352 -25.14 17.48 -13.41
C LYS A 352 -26.13 16.55 -12.73
#